data_AF-A0A1S8XNU8-F1
#
_entry.id   AF-A0A1S8XNU8-F1
#
_cell.length_a   1.000
_cell.length_b   1.000
_cell.length_c   1.000
_cell.angle_alpha   90.00
_cell.angle_beta   90.00
_cell.angle_gamma   90.00
#
_symmetry.space_group_name_H-M   'P 1'
#
loop_
_entity.id
_entity.type
_entity.pdbx_description
1 polymer ?
#
loop_
_entity_poly.entity_id
_entity_poly.type
_entity_poly.pdbx_seq_one_letter_code
_entity_poly.pdbx_strand_id
1 'polypeptide(L)'
;MDTAGNIVKVRQVDPRTSRLWVDLTDGRSATITLPGHEDYAVGDVLFCREGFTPEKVPDELWGKAAQVGTVRLVSGDRVVVDVDGSLKAYPQRSSSPFQEGQTVEIDSSGCPGRLLSERPVDRLGLADRNAVNVESLVVRPAGELTLQDFGGSPDVVNRAVNLVRVALDPANRLKEIGANPIKGMLFTGPPGTGKTHLAKVLAALAGATFYNIAGPAIVDQWVGQSERALRSIFDHARSNAPAILFFDEIDSLFTQRGSSTNESTNRLVGQLLSLLDGFSAFEQVMVIATTNLPESLDNALLRPGRLSHKIQFTLPDAADRAAICEASSRHIKFSEPIDPHALAEATPGWTSSDIAAIWTEAAILAALDGRVTLCLEDVHEGIQRVQRVPMAPEKDPES
;
A
#
# COMPACT_ATOMS: atom_id res chain seq x y z
N MET A 1 -47.19 17.73 -2.43
CA MET A 1 -47.01 16.30 -2.75
C MET A 1 -47.98 15.53 -1.88
N ASP A 2 -48.63 14.52 -2.45
CA ASP A 2 -49.62 13.74 -1.72
C ASP A 2 -48.90 12.74 -0.80
N THR A 3 -48.88 13.03 0.50
CA THR A 3 -48.28 12.14 1.51
C THR A 3 -49.28 11.12 2.04
N ALA A 4 -50.49 11.12 1.48
CA ALA A 4 -51.54 10.14 1.72
C ALA A 4 -51.05 8.68 1.64
N GLY A 5 -51.36 7.91 2.68
CA GLY A 5 -51.05 6.47 2.77
C GLY A 5 -49.59 6.16 3.11
N ASN A 6 -48.73 7.15 3.34
CA ASN A 6 -47.31 6.94 3.56
C ASN A 6 -46.88 7.08 5.03
N ILE A 7 -45.83 6.34 5.39
CA ILE A 7 -45.05 6.57 6.60
C ILE A 7 -43.98 7.61 6.26
N VAL A 8 -43.85 8.65 7.09
CA VAL A 8 -42.88 9.73 6.88
C VAL A 8 -42.09 9.98 8.16
N LYS A 9 -40.83 10.39 8.04
CA LYS A 9 -39.97 10.74 9.18
C LYS A 9 -39.77 12.24 9.27
N VAL A 10 -40.05 12.85 10.42
CA VAL A 10 -39.84 14.27 10.66
C VAL A 10 -38.34 14.58 10.67
N ARG A 11 -37.90 15.34 9.68
CA ARG A 11 -36.51 15.79 9.53
C ARG A 11 -36.27 17.13 10.19
N GLN A 12 -37.24 18.04 10.10
CA GLN A 12 -37.14 19.37 10.69
C GLN A 12 -38.53 19.92 11.01
N VAL A 13 -38.62 20.62 12.14
CA VAL A 13 -39.81 21.34 12.57
C VAL A 13 -39.51 22.83 12.45
N ASP A 14 -40.34 23.58 11.71
CA ASP A 14 -40.26 25.04 11.69
C ASP A 14 -41.21 25.62 12.77
N PRO A 15 -40.66 26.16 13.88
CA PRO A 15 -41.46 26.64 15.01
C PRO A 15 -42.23 27.93 14.71
N ARG A 16 -42.01 28.59 13.55
CA ARG A 16 -42.70 29.84 13.21
C ARG A 16 -43.83 29.65 12.21
N THR A 17 -43.78 28.61 11.39
CA THR A 17 -44.68 28.47 10.23
C THR A 17 -45.60 27.26 10.30
N SER A 18 -45.57 26.48 11.38
CA SER A 18 -46.33 25.23 11.53
C SER A 18 -46.09 24.23 10.38
N ARG A 19 -44.85 24.24 9.85
CA ARG A 19 -44.40 23.37 8.76
C ARG A 19 -43.45 22.32 9.29
N LEU A 20 -43.70 21.08 8.89
CA LEU A 20 -42.83 19.93 9.09
C LEU A 20 -42.17 19.58 7.76
N TRP A 21 -40.85 19.45 7.77
CA TRP A 21 -40.10 18.84 6.69
C TRP A 21 -39.96 17.36 7.02
N VAL A 22 -40.40 16.51 6.10
CA VAL A 22 -40.44 15.07 6.31
C VAL A 22 -39.73 14.34 5.18
N ASP A 23 -39.09 13.22 5.50
CA ASP A 23 -38.54 12.30 4.53
C ASP A 23 -39.55 11.15 4.30
N LEU A 24 -39.81 10.87 3.03
CA LEU A 24 -40.59 9.73 2.56
C LEU A 24 -39.72 8.46 2.54
N THR A 25 -40.37 7.30 2.56
CA THR A 25 -39.69 5.99 2.52
C THR A 25 -38.86 5.76 1.26
N ASP A 26 -39.14 6.48 0.16
CA ASP A 26 -38.41 6.42 -1.10
C ASP A 26 -37.20 7.39 -1.16
N GLY A 27 -36.87 8.05 -0.04
CA GLY A 27 -35.74 8.97 0.07
C GLY A 27 -36.01 10.39 -0.43
N ARG A 28 -37.23 10.69 -0.90
CA ARG A 28 -37.63 12.06 -1.24
C ARG A 28 -38.05 12.83 0.02
N SER A 29 -37.89 14.14 0.01
CA SER A 29 -38.38 15.00 1.09
C SER A 29 -39.66 15.74 0.66
N ALA A 30 -40.57 15.94 1.60
CA ALA A 30 -41.81 16.69 1.43
C ALA A 30 -42.01 17.68 2.59
N THR A 31 -42.92 18.63 2.40
CA THR A 31 -43.34 19.54 3.47
C THR A 31 -44.80 19.33 3.78
N ILE A 32 -45.13 19.15 5.05
CA ILE A 32 -46.49 19.04 5.57
C ILE A 32 -46.76 20.27 6.43
N THR A 33 -47.91 20.92 6.23
CA THR A 33 -48.35 22.04 7.08
C THR A 33 -49.52 21.56 7.93
N LEU A 34 -49.40 21.62 9.26
CA LEU A 34 -50.42 21.13 10.18
C LEU A 34 -50.66 22.14 11.30
N PRO A 35 -51.92 22.38 11.72
CA PRO A 35 -52.19 23.06 12.98
C PRO A 35 -51.77 22.15 14.15
N GLY A 36 -51.04 22.69 15.14
CA GLY A 36 -50.56 21.92 16.30
C GLY A 36 -49.14 21.33 16.15
N HIS A 37 -48.21 22.08 15.54
CA HIS A 37 -46.83 21.62 15.30
C HIS A 37 -46.00 21.36 16.57
N GLU A 38 -46.45 21.81 17.75
CA GLU A 38 -45.75 21.64 19.04
C GLU A 38 -45.70 20.18 19.52
N ASP A 39 -46.57 19.32 18.98
CA ASP A 39 -46.70 17.91 19.38
C ASP A 39 -45.70 16.96 18.68
N TYR A 40 -44.88 17.47 17.75
CA TYR A 40 -43.98 16.67 16.92
C TYR A 40 -42.51 17.09 17.07
N ALA A 41 -41.62 16.10 17.22
CA ALA A 41 -40.19 16.31 17.33
C ALA A 41 -39.42 15.81 16.10
N VAL A 42 -38.22 16.34 15.89
CA VAL A 42 -37.28 15.79 14.90
C VAL A 42 -36.97 14.33 15.25
N GLY A 43 -37.14 13.44 14.27
CA GLY A 43 -36.97 12.00 14.43
C GLY A 43 -38.28 11.22 14.55
N ASP A 44 -39.40 11.89 14.82
CA ASP A 44 -40.71 11.24 14.92
C ASP A 44 -41.11 10.62 13.58
N VAL A 45 -41.75 9.45 13.66
CA VAL A 45 -42.30 8.76 12.49
C VAL A 45 -43.81 8.88 12.51
N LEU A 46 -44.37 9.43 11.44
CA LEU A 46 -45.79 9.74 11.30
C LEU A 46 -46.43 8.83 10.24
N PHE A 47 -47.65 8.39 10.51
CA PHE A 47 -48.50 7.76 9.51
C PHE A 47 -49.49 8.79 8.96
N CYS A 48 -49.35 9.14 7.68
CA CYS A 48 -50.19 10.11 7.01
C CYS A 48 -51.36 9.39 6.31
N ARG A 49 -52.57 9.41 6.88
CA ARG A 49 -53.78 8.86 6.24
C ARG A 49 -54.48 9.94 5.39
N GLU A 50 -55.13 9.53 4.30
CA GLU A 50 -55.97 10.45 3.50
C GLU A 50 -57.06 11.07 4.36
N GLY A 51 -57.12 12.41 4.38
CA GLY A 51 -58.18 13.16 5.06
C GLY A 51 -58.06 13.27 6.59
N PHE A 52 -56.98 12.79 7.20
CA PHE A 52 -56.77 12.86 8.66
C PHE A 52 -55.44 13.55 9.03
N THR A 53 -55.38 14.07 10.26
CA THR A 53 -54.14 14.57 10.88
C THR A 53 -53.13 13.42 11.04
N PRO A 54 -51.85 13.60 10.65
CA PRO A 54 -50.83 12.56 10.81
C PRO A 54 -50.69 12.08 12.26
N GLU A 55 -50.76 10.77 12.45
CA GLU A 55 -50.63 10.14 13.77
C GLU A 55 -49.18 9.70 14.00
N LYS A 56 -48.64 9.96 15.19
CA LYS A 56 -47.33 9.44 15.59
C LYS A 56 -47.42 7.93 15.75
N VAL A 57 -46.56 7.19 15.06
CA VAL A 57 -46.51 5.73 15.18
C VAL A 57 -45.94 5.39 16.56
N PRO A 58 -46.68 4.67 17.43
CA PRO A 58 -46.18 4.28 18.75
C PRO A 58 -44.90 3.46 18.64
N ASP A 59 -43.96 3.71 19.56
CA ASP A 59 -42.66 3.03 19.53
C ASP A 59 -42.79 1.50 19.68
N GLU A 60 -43.88 1.06 20.31
CA GLU A 60 -44.25 -0.35 20.54
C GLU A 60 -44.56 -1.14 19.26
N LEU A 61 -44.90 -0.45 18.15
CA LEU A 61 -45.16 -1.09 16.84
C LEU A 61 -43.87 -1.39 16.07
N TRP A 62 -42.75 -0.77 16.43
CA TRP A 62 -41.46 -1.12 15.83
C TRP A 62 -41.00 -2.43 16.44
N GLY A 63 -40.83 -3.47 15.59
CA GLY A 63 -40.17 -4.69 16.03
C GLY A 63 -38.81 -4.38 16.64
N LYS A 64 -38.36 -5.17 17.64
CA LYS A 64 -37.00 -5.02 18.19
C LYS A 64 -36.01 -4.96 17.04
N ALA A 65 -35.22 -3.89 16.98
CA ALA A 65 -34.26 -3.69 15.91
C ALA A 65 -33.41 -4.96 15.73
N ALA A 66 -33.43 -5.52 14.52
CA ALA A 66 -32.60 -6.67 14.20
C ALA A 66 -31.14 -6.30 14.49
N GLN A 67 -30.52 -7.03 15.40
CA GLN A 67 -29.11 -6.84 15.70
C GLN A 67 -28.30 -7.43 14.54
N VAL A 68 -27.05 -7.02 14.38
CA VAL A 68 -26.16 -7.61 13.37
C VAL A 68 -24.91 -8.06 14.09
N GLY A 69 -24.44 -9.25 13.74
CA GLY A 69 -23.24 -9.83 14.31
C GLY A 69 -22.25 -10.28 13.24
N THR A 70 -20.99 -10.40 13.63
CA THR A 70 -19.92 -10.95 12.77
C THR A 70 -19.46 -12.30 13.30
N VAL A 71 -19.42 -13.31 12.44
CA VAL A 71 -18.91 -14.64 12.77
C VAL A 71 -17.40 -14.54 12.95
N ARG A 72 -16.90 -14.76 14.18
CA ARG A 72 -15.47 -14.65 14.54
C ARG A 72 -14.76 -15.99 14.50
N LEU A 73 -15.46 -17.07 14.83
CA LEU A 73 -14.89 -18.40 14.92
C LEU A 73 -15.93 -19.43 14.48
N VAL A 74 -15.50 -20.44 13.73
CA VAL A 74 -16.29 -21.62 13.42
C VAL A 74 -15.55 -22.85 13.92
N SER A 75 -16.18 -23.62 14.81
CA SER A 75 -15.60 -24.83 15.38
C SER A 75 -16.62 -25.95 15.37
N GLY A 76 -16.55 -26.80 14.34
CA GLY A 76 -17.43 -27.97 14.19
C GLY A 76 -18.90 -27.59 14.15
N ASP A 77 -19.63 -27.97 15.20
CA ASP A 77 -21.07 -27.77 15.37
C ASP A 77 -21.44 -26.42 16.01
N ARG A 78 -20.45 -25.55 16.26
CA ARG A 78 -20.64 -24.24 16.90
C ARG A 78 -19.99 -23.10 16.14
N VAL A 79 -20.58 -21.93 16.29
CA VAL A 79 -20.09 -20.67 15.74
C VAL A 79 -20.08 -19.62 16.84
N VAL A 80 -19.05 -18.78 16.88
CA VAL A 80 -18.97 -17.64 17.79
C VAL A 80 -19.24 -16.38 16.99
N VAL A 81 -20.27 -15.64 17.39
CA VAL A 81 -20.68 -14.40 16.74
C VAL A 81 -20.48 -13.25 17.72
N ASP A 82 -19.80 -12.22 17.24
CA ASP A 82 -19.61 -10.94 17.91
C ASP A 82 -20.81 -10.04 17.60
N VAL A 83 -21.60 -9.71 18.63
CA VAL A 83 -22.74 -8.81 18.54
C VAL A 83 -22.46 -7.63 19.46
N ASP A 84 -22.22 -6.46 18.88
CA ASP A 84 -21.90 -5.21 19.59
C ASP A 84 -20.77 -5.37 20.64
N GLY A 85 -19.72 -6.11 20.30
CA GLY A 85 -18.54 -6.34 21.16
C GLY A 85 -18.71 -7.49 22.15
N SER A 86 -19.88 -8.15 22.17
CA SER A 86 -20.15 -9.32 23.01
C SER A 86 -20.08 -10.60 22.18
N LEU A 87 -19.13 -11.48 22.53
CA LEU A 87 -19.00 -12.79 21.91
C LEU A 87 -20.05 -13.75 22.46
N LYS A 88 -20.86 -14.32 21.56
CA LYS A 88 -21.88 -15.32 21.89
C LYS A 88 -21.73 -16.54 21.01
N ALA A 89 -21.85 -17.72 21.60
CA ALA A 89 -21.78 -18.98 20.88
C ALA A 89 -23.17 -19.47 20.47
N TYR A 90 -23.28 -19.93 19.23
CA TYR A 90 -24.50 -20.44 18.62
C TYR A 90 -24.24 -21.79 17.95
N PRO A 91 -25.26 -22.65 17.79
CA PRO A 91 -25.14 -23.86 16.98
C PRO A 91 -24.91 -23.50 15.50
N GLN A 92 -24.06 -24.28 14.84
CA GLN A 92 -23.82 -24.20 13.40
C GLN A 92 -25.06 -24.68 12.65
N ARG A 93 -25.28 -24.11 11.46
CA ARG A 93 -26.38 -24.50 10.59
C ARG A 93 -26.04 -25.75 9.78
N SER A 94 -27.02 -26.65 9.67
CA SER A 94 -26.90 -27.86 8.84
C SER A 94 -26.96 -27.55 7.35
N SER A 95 -27.70 -26.51 6.94
CA SER A 95 -27.79 -26.02 5.56
C SER A 95 -27.16 -24.64 5.45
N SER A 96 -26.21 -24.45 4.53
CA SER A 96 -25.43 -23.22 4.37
C SER A 96 -24.72 -22.80 5.68
N PRO A 97 -23.70 -23.57 6.11
CA PRO A 97 -22.97 -23.29 7.34
C PRO A 97 -22.32 -21.90 7.29
N PHE A 98 -22.30 -21.24 8.44
CA PHE A 98 -21.60 -19.97 8.57
C PHE A 98 -20.09 -20.17 8.43
N GLN A 99 -19.45 -19.17 7.84
CA GLN A 99 -18.00 -19.08 7.68
C GLN A 99 -17.46 -17.90 8.49
N GLU A 100 -16.21 -18.01 8.94
CA GLU A 100 -15.53 -16.92 9.63
C GLU A 100 -15.47 -15.66 8.75
N GLY A 101 -15.71 -14.49 9.36
CA GLY A 101 -15.77 -13.20 8.66
C GLY A 101 -17.14 -12.83 8.09
N GLN A 102 -18.11 -13.75 8.06
CA GLN A 102 -19.45 -13.42 7.58
C GLN A 102 -20.19 -12.50 8.54
N THR A 103 -21.01 -11.59 7.99
CA THR A 103 -21.95 -10.78 8.76
C THR A 103 -23.36 -11.32 8.63
N VAL A 104 -23.98 -11.53 9.79
CA VAL A 104 -25.27 -12.18 9.93
C VAL A 104 -26.23 -11.28 10.69
N GLU A 105 -27.49 -11.30 10.29
CA GLU A 105 -28.57 -10.72 11.06
C GLU A 105 -28.80 -11.56 12.32
N ILE A 106 -29.05 -10.92 13.45
CA ILE A 106 -29.51 -11.56 14.68
C ILE A 106 -31.01 -11.30 14.77
N ASP A 107 -31.78 -12.37 14.71
CA ASP A 107 -33.23 -12.28 14.75
C ASP A 107 -33.76 -11.85 16.14
N SER A 108 -35.08 -11.66 16.25
CA SER A 108 -35.74 -11.27 17.50
C SER A 108 -35.60 -12.30 18.64
N SER A 109 -35.20 -13.54 18.33
CA SER A 109 -34.91 -14.59 19.31
C SER A 109 -33.44 -14.57 19.77
N GLY A 110 -32.62 -13.71 19.19
CA GLY A 110 -31.20 -13.59 19.50
C GLY A 110 -30.33 -14.59 18.73
N CYS A 111 -30.85 -15.28 17.72
CA CYS A 111 -30.12 -16.28 16.95
C CYS A 111 -29.62 -15.70 15.61
N PRO A 112 -28.40 -16.10 15.15
CA PRO A 112 -27.90 -15.70 13.85
C PRO A 112 -28.77 -16.30 12.74
N GLY A 113 -29.32 -15.39 11.95
CA GLY A 113 -30.36 -15.49 10.94
C GLY A 113 -29.79 -15.34 9.53
N ARG A 114 -30.28 -14.34 8.80
CA ARG A 114 -29.92 -14.12 7.41
C ARG A 114 -28.43 -13.78 7.25
N LEU A 115 -27.78 -14.31 6.22
CA LEU A 115 -26.47 -13.81 5.78
C LEU A 115 -26.69 -12.43 5.14
N LEU A 116 -26.08 -11.39 5.71
CA LEU A 116 -26.18 -10.02 5.21
C LEU A 116 -25.00 -9.66 4.31
N SER A 117 -23.81 -10.18 4.62
CA SER A 117 -22.59 -9.94 3.84
C SER A 117 -21.60 -11.09 4.06
N GLU A 118 -20.83 -11.42 3.01
CA GLU A 118 -19.72 -12.38 3.08
C GLU A 118 -18.48 -11.78 3.79
N ARG A 119 -18.46 -10.47 3.98
CA ARG A 119 -17.40 -9.73 4.68
C ARG A 119 -17.94 -9.04 5.94
N PRO A 120 -17.09 -8.78 6.95
CA PRO A 120 -17.51 -8.05 8.15
C PRO A 120 -18.05 -6.66 7.80
N VAL A 121 -19.29 -6.35 8.21
CA VAL A 121 -19.85 -5.01 8.10
C VAL A 121 -19.38 -4.19 9.28
N ASP A 122 -18.48 -3.26 9.00
CA ASP A 122 -17.93 -2.36 10.00
C ASP A 122 -18.89 -1.21 10.31
N ARG A 123 -19.70 -1.39 11.36
CA ARG A 123 -20.69 -0.38 11.79
C ARG A 123 -20.08 0.90 12.38
N LEU A 124 -18.81 0.87 12.80
CA LEU A 124 -18.16 1.95 13.54
C LEU A 124 -16.88 2.47 12.88
N GLY A 125 -16.42 1.89 11.76
CA GLY A 125 -15.08 2.14 11.24
C GLY A 125 -13.97 1.56 12.16
N LEU A 126 -14.31 0.55 12.97
CA LEU A 126 -13.45 -0.07 13.99
C LEU A 126 -13.05 -1.51 13.65
N ALA A 127 -13.69 -2.15 12.69
CA ALA A 127 -13.25 -3.44 12.18
C ALA A 127 -12.05 -3.18 11.27
N ASP A 128 -10.89 -3.59 11.77
CA ASP A 128 -9.55 -3.44 11.18
C ASP A 128 -8.82 -2.11 11.34
N ARG A 129 -8.59 -1.72 12.60
CA ARG A 129 -7.29 -1.08 12.91
C ARG A 129 -6.09 -2.02 12.72
N ASN A 130 -6.33 -3.34 12.56
CA ASN A 130 -5.31 -4.37 12.45
C ASN A 130 -5.23 -5.07 11.08
N ALA A 131 -6.15 -4.88 10.12
CA ALA A 131 -5.88 -5.38 8.78
C ALA A 131 -4.77 -4.58 8.17
N VAL A 132 -3.84 -5.33 7.62
CA VAL A 132 -2.74 -4.81 6.85
C VAL A 132 -3.37 -4.22 5.61
N ASN A 133 -3.39 -2.88 5.53
CA ASN A 133 -3.79 -2.19 4.32
C ASN A 133 -2.70 -2.38 3.27
N VAL A 134 -2.68 -3.53 2.60
CA VAL A 134 -1.65 -3.87 1.61
C VAL A 134 -1.69 -2.89 0.43
N GLU A 135 -2.84 -2.29 0.12
CA GLU A 135 -2.96 -1.29 -0.93
C GLU A 135 -2.09 -0.05 -0.67
N SER A 136 -1.84 0.30 0.60
CA SER A 136 -0.94 1.42 0.93
C SER A 136 0.52 1.14 0.59
N LEU A 137 0.89 -0.12 0.37
CA LEU A 137 2.22 -0.53 -0.06
C LEU A 137 2.36 -0.55 -1.59
N VAL A 138 1.25 -0.53 -2.32
CA VAL A 138 1.25 -0.51 -3.78
C VAL A 138 1.66 0.88 -4.25
N VAL A 139 2.81 0.98 -4.90
CA VAL A 139 3.24 2.23 -5.53
C VAL A 139 2.85 2.18 -6.99
N ARG A 140 1.98 3.10 -7.39
CA ARG A 140 1.72 3.37 -8.80
C ARG A 140 2.74 4.40 -9.27
N PRO A 141 3.69 4.05 -10.15
CA PRO A 141 4.62 5.04 -10.68
C PRO A 141 3.82 6.15 -11.39
N ALA A 142 4.21 7.39 -11.13
CA ALA A 142 3.63 8.54 -11.82
C ALA A 142 4.24 8.63 -13.23
N GLY A 143 3.45 8.36 -14.27
CA GLY A 143 3.90 8.38 -15.67
C GLY A 143 4.51 7.07 -16.17
N GLU A 144 4.89 7.05 -17.45
CA GLU A 144 5.58 5.93 -18.09
C GLU A 144 7.08 5.99 -17.74
N LEU A 145 7.49 5.36 -16.64
CA LEU A 145 8.91 5.16 -16.33
C LEU A 145 9.54 4.23 -17.38
N THR A 146 10.65 4.66 -17.97
CA THR A 146 11.37 3.93 -19.01
C THR A 146 12.82 3.65 -18.59
N LEU A 147 13.50 2.74 -19.32
CA LEU A 147 14.93 2.49 -19.13
C LEU A 147 15.80 3.74 -19.32
N GLN A 148 15.32 4.68 -20.13
CA GLN A 148 16.06 5.90 -20.43
C GLN A 148 16.11 6.85 -19.22
N ASP A 149 15.24 6.65 -18.23
CA ASP A 149 15.18 7.51 -17.06
C ASP A 149 16.21 7.08 -15.99
N PHE A 150 16.82 5.88 -16.08
CA PHE A 150 17.83 5.43 -15.12
C PHE A 150 19.22 6.05 -15.36
N GLY A 151 19.73 5.95 -16.60
CA GLY A 151 21.08 6.40 -16.97
C GLY A 151 22.22 5.58 -16.34
N GLY A 152 23.20 5.17 -17.15
CA GLY A 152 24.42 4.50 -16.68
C GLY A 152 24.27 3.01 -16.30
N SER A 153 25.42 2.40 -16.00
CA SER A 153 25.63 1.00 -15.58
C SER A 153 24.91 -0.02 -16.48
N PRO A 154 25.20 -0.05 -17.79
CA PRO A 154 24.45 -0.83 -18.77
C PRO A 154 24.44 -2.33 -18.46
N ASP A 155 25.54 -2.88 -17.95
CA ASP A 155 25.64 -4.29 -17.59
C ASP A 155 24.72 -4.67 -16.42
N VAL A 156 24.67 -3.80 -15.39
CA VAL A 156 23.81 -3.94 -14.21
C VAL A 156 22.35 -3.91 -14.63
N VAL A 157 21.99 -2.92 -15.44
CA VAL A 157 20.62 -2.72 -15.95
C VAL A 157 20.21 -3.91 -16.84
N ASN A 158 21.03 -4.29 -17.81
CA ASN A 158 20.74 -5.40 -18.73
C ASN A 158 20.58 -6.72 -17.98
N ARG A 159 21.45 -6.98 -16.99
CA ARG A 159 21.34 -8.18 -16.17
C ARG A 159 20.03 -8.21 -15.39
N ALA A 160 19.65 -7.09 -14.77
CA ALA A 160 18.41 -7.00 -14.01
C ALA A 160 17.16 -7.14 -14.90
N VAL A 161 17.14 -6.48 -16.05
CA VAL A 161 16.05 -6.59 -17.05
C VAL A 161 15.87 -8.03 -17.51
N ASN A 162 16.97 -8.73 -17.83
CA ASN A 162 16.90 -10.12 -18.27
C ASN A 162 16.32 -11.04 -17.20
N LEU A 163 16.73 -10.86 -15.93
CA LEU A 163 16.23 -11.67 -14.82
C LEU A 163 14.73 -11.44 -14.59
N VAL A 164 14.28 -10.18 -14.60
CA VAL A 164 12.85 -9.83 -14.45
C VAL A 164 12.01 -10.39 -15.60
N ARG A 165 12.49 -10.25 -16.85
CA ARG A 165 11.80 -10.81 -18.03
C ARG A 165 11.62 -12.32 -17.94
N VAL A 166 12.61 -13.04 -17.43
CA VAL A 166 12.54 -14.49 -17.29
C VAL A 166 11.70 -14.89 -16.08
N ALA A 167 11.80 -14.17 -14.96
CA ALA A 167 11.05 -14.45 -13.73
C ALA A 167 9.54 -14.23 -13.89
N LEU A 168 9.16 -13.21 -14.66
CA LEU A 168 7.78 -12.82 -14.89
C LEU A 168 7.26 -13.26 -16.28
N ASP A 169 7.93 -14.22 -16.94
CA ASP A 169 7.51 -14.75 -18.23
C ASP A 169 6.20 -15.55 -18.08
N PRO A 170 5.08 -15.12 -18.71
CA PRO A 170 3.81 -15.85 -18.62
C PRO A 170 3.88 -17.23 -19.26
N ALA A 171 4.77 -17.44 -20.24
CA ALA A 171 5.00 -18.75 -20.86
C ALA A 171 5.82 -19.68 -19.96
N ASN A 172 6.43 -19.15 -18.89
CA ASN A 172 7.12 -19.92 -17.87
C ASN A 172 8.17 -20.89 -18.44
N ARG A 173 8.98 -20.38 -19.38
CA ARG A 173 9.96 -21.17 -20.14
C ARG A 173 10.98 -21.90 -19.25
N LEU A 174 11.31 -21.37 -18.08
CA LEU A 174 12.19 -22.06 -17.13
C LEU A 174 11.65 -23.43 -16.71
N LYS A 175 10.33 -23.56 -16.56
CA LYS A 175 9.68 -24.84 -16.26
C LYS A 175 9.87 -25.84 -17.39
N GLU A 176 9.71 -25.41 -18.63
CA GLU A 176 9.88 -26.25 -19.82
C GLU A 176 11.33 -26.71 -19.99
N ILE A 177 12.28 -25.84 -19.63
CA ILE A 177 13.73 -26.14 -19.64
C ILE A 177 14.12 -27.08 -18.47
N GLY A 178 13.29 -27.18 -17.42
CA GLY A 178 13.61 -27.92 -16.20
C GLY A 178 14.60 -27.18 -15.28
N ALA A 179 14.71 -25.87 -15.43
CA ALA A 179 15.56 -25.02 -14.60
C ALA A 179 14.82 -24.52 -13.35
N ASN A 180 15.59 -24.19 -12.32
CA ASN A 180 15.02 -23.58 -11.11
C ASN A 180 14.44 -22.19 -11.43
N PRO A 181 13.31 -21.81 -10.81
CA PRO A 181 12.73 -20.49 -10.99
C PRO A 181 13.62 -19.38 -10.41
N ILE A 182 13.49 -18.20 -11.00
CA ILE A 182 14.10 -16.97 -10.49
C ILE A 182 13.06 -16.32 -9.56
N LYS A 183 13.14 -16.63 -8.27
CA LYS A 183 12.20 -16.09 -7.27
C LYS A 183 12.60 -14.71 -6.75
N GLY A 184 13.88 -14.38 -6.78
CA GLY A 184 14.30 -13.06 -6.33
C GLY A 184 15.74 -12.67 -6.64
N MET A 185 15.98 -11.37 -6.41
CA MET A 185 17.21 -10.66 -6.66
C MET A 185 17.63 -9.84 -5.44
N LEU A 186 18.93 -9.78 -5.18
CA LEU A 186 19.52 -8.95 -4.16
C LEU A 186 20.32 -7.82 -4.81
N PHE A 187 19.93 -6.59 -4.55
CA PHE A 187 20.63 -5.38 -4.92
C PHE A 187 21.59 -4.98 -3.81
N THR A 188 22.88 -4.86 -4.13
CA THR A 188 23.92 -4.50 -3.15
C THR A 188 24.67 -3.25 -3.58
N GLY A 189 25.42 -2.65 -2.65
CA GLY A 189 26.32 -1.52 -2.93
C GLY A 189 25.95 -0.25 -2.17
N PRO A 190 26.63 0.87 -2.41
CA PRO A 190 26.45 2.08 -1.62
C PRO A 190 25.06 2.71 -1.84
N PRO A 191 24.56 3.50 -0.87
CA PRO A 191 23.33 4.27 -1.01
C PRO A 191 23.48 5.31 -2.14
N GLY A 192 22.35 5.79 -2.67
CA GLY A 192 22.33 6.82 -3.71
C GLY A 192 22.68 6.36 -5.14
N THR A 193 22.96 5.07 -5.35
CA THR A 193 23.26 4.48 -6.67
C THR A 193 22.02 4.06 -7.48
N GLY A 194 20.82 4.48 -7.05
CA GLY A 194 19.59 4.25 -7.82
C GLY A 194 18.94 2.87 -7.67
N LYS A 195 19.28 2.06 -6.66
CA LYS A 195 18.69 0.71 -6.46
C LYS A 195 17.15 0.69 -6.48
N THR A 196 16.53 1.56 -5.66
CA THR A 196 15.07 1.72 -5.58
C THR A 196 14.49 2.28 -6.88
N HIS A 197 15.24 3.12 -7.60
CA HIS A 197 14.82 3.64 -8.89
C HIS A 197 14.80 2.56 -9.97
N LEU A 198 15.87 1.76 -10.08
CA LEU A 198 15.93 0.64 -11.02
C LEU A 198 14.80 -0.36 -10.77
N ALA A 199 14.50 -0.68 -9.52
CA ALA A 199 13.41 -1.60 -9.19
C ALA A 199 12.04 -1.10 -9.69
N LYS A 200 11.76 0.21 -9.56
CA LYS A 200 10.52 0.83 -10.10
C LYS A 200 10.48 0.78 -11.63
N VAL A 201 11.60 1.09 -12.29
CA VAL A 201 11.74 1.00 -13.75
C VAL A 201 11.50 -0.44 -14.24
N LEU A 202 12.09 -1.44 -13.57
CA LEU A 202 11.89 -2.86 -13.89
C LEU A 202 10.42 -3.29 -13.76
N ALA A 203 9.72 -2.81 -12.72
CA ALA A 203 8.30 -3.10 -12.55
C ALA A 203 7.45 -2.48 -13.67
N ALA A 204 7.72 -1.22 -14.03
CA ALA A 204 7.05 -0.55 -15.14
C ALA A 204 7.26 -1.30 -16.47
N LEU A 205 8.51 -1.69 -16.77
CA LEU A 205 8.85 -2.46 -17.98
C LEU A 205 8.18 -3.83 -18.05
N ALA A 206 7.98 -4.48 -16.90
CA ALA A 206 7.32 -5.77 -16.81
C ALA A 206 5.78 -5.67 -16.76
N GLY A 207 5.22 -4.45 -16.68
CA GLY A 207 3.80 -4.24 -16.41
C GLY A 207 3.37 -4.83 -15.05
N ALA A 208 4.29 -4.90 -14.09
CA ALA A 208 4.09 -5.56 -12.81
C ALA A 208 3.64 -4.60 -11.72
N THR A 209 2.75 -5.07 -10.84
CA THR A 209 2.35 -4.33 -9.64
C THR A 209 3.56 -4.21 -8.71
N PHE A 210 3.95 -2.98 -8.35
CA PHE A 210 5.10 -2.72 -7.49
C PHE A 210 4.67 -2.50 -6.04
N TYR A 211 5.16 -3.35 -5.14
CA TYR A 211 4.96 -3.22 -3.70
C TYR A 211 6.26 -2.70 -3.07
N ASN A 212 6.21 -1.52 -2.46
CA ASN A 212 7.34 -0.97 -1.73
C ASN A 212 7.23 -1.30 -0.24
N ILE A 213 8.18 -2.07 0.27
CA ILE A 213 8.17 -2.59 1.62
C ILE A 213 9.46 -2.15 2.30
N ALA A 214 9.38 -1.11 3.13
CA ALA A 214 10.51 -0.67 3.94
C ALA A 214 10.65 -1.59 5.16
N GLY A 215 11.85 -2.11 5.42
CA GLY A 215 12.13 -3.00 6.55
C GLY A 215 11.60 -2.48 7.91
N PRO A 216 11.90 -1.24 8.32
CA PRO A 216 11.40 -0.69 9.59
C PRO A 216 9.87 -0.61 9.67
N ALA A 217 9.20 -0.31 8.54
CA ALA A 217 7.76 -0.19 8.49
C ALA A 217 7.04 -1.52 8.81
N ILE A 218 7.62 -2.68 8.45
CA ILE A 218 7.01 -3.99 8.75
C ILE A 218 7.00 -4.28 10.26
N VAL A 219 8.07 -3.89 10.94
CA VAL A 219 8.26 -4.17 12.36
C VAL A 219 7.40 -3.22 13.20
N ASP A 220 7.39 -1.93 12.83
CA ASP A 220 6.74 -0.88 13.62
C ASP A 220 5.23 -0.80 13.39
N GLN A 221 4.74 -0.97 12.15
CA GLN A 221 3.31 -0.82 11.84
C GLN A 221 2.48 -2.05 12.30
N TRP A 222 3.12 -3.21 12.49
CA TRP A 222 2.42 -4.47 12.78
C TRP A 222 3.03 -5.25 13.96
N VAL A 223 3.36 -4.55 15.06
CA VAL A 223 3.90 -5.19 16.27
C VAL A 223 3.02 -6.37 16.72
N GLY A 224 3.59 -7.58 16.75
CA GLY A 224 2.91 -8.82 17.12
C GLY A 224 2.06 -9.48 16.02
N GLN A 225 1.96 -8.86 14.83
CA GLN A 225 1.22 -9.37 13.67
C GLN A 225 2.03 -9.33 12.36
N SER A 226 3.30 -8.93 12.41
CA SER A 226 4.17 -8.78 11.24
C SER A 226 4.25 -10.05 10.36
N GLU A 227 4.11 -11.26 10.93
CA GLU A 227 4.07 -12.52 10.16
C GLU A 227 2.80 -12.63 9.30
N ARG A 228 1.63 -12.27 9.86
CA ARG A 228 0.35 -12.23 9.13
C ARG A 228 0.36 -11.12 8.08
N ALA A 229 0.98 -9.98 8.40
CA ALA A 229 1.18 -8.88 7.46
C ALA A 229 1.98 -9.34 6.24
N LEU A 230 3.13 -9.97 6.48
CA LEU A 230 3.98 -10.47 5.41
C LEU A 230 3.25 -11.51 4.54
N ARG A 231 2.50 -12.42 5.16
CA ARG A 231 1.67 -13.39 4.41
C ARG A 231 0.62 -12.69 3.55
N SER A 232 -0.10 -11.72 4.12
CA SER A 232 -1.14 -10.96 3.41
C SER A 232 -0.57 -10.18 2.22
N ILE A 233 0.63 -9.62 2.36
CA ILE A 233 1.34 -8.93 1.28
C ILE A 233 1.63 -9.90 0.12
N PHE A 234 2.17 -11.08 0.43
CA PHE A 234 2.45 -12.10 -0.60
C PHE A 234 1.16 -12.61 -1.26
N ASP A 235 0.11 -12.91 -0.49
CA ASP A 235 -1.18 -13.38 -1.02
C ASP A 235 -1.84 -12.33 -1.94
N HIS A 236 -1.75 -11.06 -1.54
CA HIS A 236 -2.22 -9.95 -2.35
C HIS A 236 -1.39 -9.78 -3.63
N ALA A 237 -0.07 -9.89 -3.56
CA ALA A 237 0.80 -9.82 -4.74
C ALA A 237 0.53 -10.96 -5.74
N ARG A 238 0.28 -12.18 -5.26
CA ARG A 238 -0.14 -13.31 -6.12
C ARG A 238 -1.45 -13.04 -6.84
N SER A 239 -2.41 -12.45 -6.12
CA SER A 239 -3.73 -12.13 -6.67
C SER A 239 -3.67 -11.02 -7.72
N ASN A 240 -2.62 -10.20 -7.70
CA ASN A 240 -2.38 -9.08 -8.61
C ASN A 240 -1.15 -9.30 -9.50
N ALA A 241 -0.77 -10.57 -9.73
CA ALA A 241 0.35 -10.90 -10.60
C ALA A 241 0.11 -10.40 -12.04
N PRO A 242 1.16 -9.98 -12.78
CA PRO A 242 2.57 -9.99 -12.40
C PRO A 242 2.90 -8.95 -11.31
N ALA A 243 3.77 -9.31 -10.36
CA ALA A 243 4.06 -8.45 -9.21
C ALA A 243 5.55 -8.48 -8.81
N ILE A 244 6.05 -7.33 -8.36
CA ILE A 244 7.38 -7.17 -7.76
C ILE A 244 7.22 -6.72 -6.31
N LEU A 245 7.72 -7.54 -5.39
CA LEU A 245 7.84 -7.21 -3.96
C LEU A 245 9.22 -6.62 -3.71
N PHE A 246 9.31 -5.31 -3.50
CA PHE A 246 10.57 -4.61 -3.24
C PHE A 246 10.77 -4.38 -1.75
N PHE A 247 11.78 -5.03 -1.18
CA PHE A 247 12.21 -4.86 0.22
C PHE A 247 13.39 -3.90 0.28
N ASP A 248 13.14 -2.67 0.74
CA ASP A 248 14.20 -1.68 0.95
C ASP A 248 14.89 -1.90 2.30
N GLU A 249 16.21 -1.69 2.33
CA GLU A 249 17.07 -1.86 3.51
C GLU A 249 16.81 -3.17 4.28
N ILE A 250 16.85 -4.31 3.58
CA ILE A 250 16.48 -5.59 4.18
C ILE A 250 17.37 -5.95 5.39
N ASP A 251 18.62 -5.45 5.43
CA ASP A 251 19.51 -5.56 6.60
C ASP A 251 18.91 -4.97 7.88
N SER A 252 18.01 -3.99 7.81
CA SER A 252 17.29 -3.49 8.99
C SER A 252 16.43 -4.57 9.66
N LEU A 253 15.99 -5.59 8.90
CA LEU A 253 15.27 -6.75 9.41
C LEU A 253 16.20 -7.81 10.02
N PHE A 254 17.51 -7.75 9.76
CA PHE A 254 18.50 -8.74 10.22
C PHE A 254 19.44 -8.21 11.30
N THR A 255 19.63 -6.89 11.40
CA THR A 255 20.69 -6.33 12.23
C THR A 255 20.26 -6.20 13.70
N GLN A 256 20.84 -7.07 14.55
CA GLN A 256 20.84 -6.91 16.00
C GLN A 256 21.66 -5.69 16.42
N ARG A 257 21.10 -4.83 17.27
CA ARG A 257 21.90 -4.03 18.21
C ARG A 257 21.46 -4.38 19.63
N GLY A 258 22.28 -5.22 20.29
CA GLY A 258 22.22 -5.49 21.74
C GLY A 258 21.72 -6.88 22.10
N SER A 259 22.30 -7.43 23.17
CA SER A 259 22.22 -8.79 23.75
C SER A 259 20.83 -9.38 24.08
N SER A 260 19.75 -8.80 23.60
CA SER A 260 18.39 -9.36 23.64
C SER A 260 17.89 -9.51 22.21
N THR A 261 18.24 -10.62 21.58
CA THR A 261 17.65 -11.04 20.29
C THR A 261 16.13 -10.98 20.40
N ASN A 262 15.50 -10.02 19.73
CA ASN A 262 14.05 -9.96 19.62
C ASN A 262 13.60 -11.22 18.86
N GLU A 263 13.06 -12.23 19.56
CA GLU A 263 12.51 -13.45 18.95
C GLU A 263 11.56 -13.16 17.78
N SER A 264 10.84 -12.04 17.85
CA SER A 264 9.94 -11.55 16.82
C SER A 264 10.64 -11.33 15.48
N THR A 265 11.87 -10.82 15.48
CA THR A 265 12.65 -10.56 14.26
C THR A 265 13.09 -11.87 13.62
N ASN A 266 13.59 -12.82 14.40
CA ASN A 266 13.95 -14.15 13.90
C ASN A 266 12.75 -14.90 13.30
N ARG A 267 11.57 -14.76 13.94
CA ARG A 267 10.32 -15.32 13.42
C ARG A 267 9.92 -14.69 12.09
N LEU A 268 10.08 -13.38 11.93
CA LEU A 268 9.83 -12.69 10.66
C LEU A 268 10.74 -13.18 9.53
N VAL A 269 12.03 -13.33 9.82
CA VAL A 269 13.00 -13.90 8.86
C VAL A 269 12.61 -15.32 8.46
N GLY A 270 12.25 -16.16 9.44
CA GLY A 270 11.75 -17.51 9.20
C GLY A 270 10.51 -17.52 8.32
N GLN A 271 9.56 -16.60 8.56
CA GLN A 271 8.35 -16.46 7.75
C GLN A 271 8.67 -15.99 6.32
N LEU A 272 9.60 -15.04 6.13
CA LEU A 272 10.05 -14.61 4.81
C LEU A 272 10.67 -15.77 4.04
N LEU A 273 11.58 -16.53 4.68
CA LEU A 273 12.18 -17.73 4.10
C LEU A 273 11.14 -18.77 3.72
N SER A 274 10.17 -19.03 4.61
CA SER A 274 9.08 -19.96 4.35
C SER A 274 8.19 -19.51 3.20
N LEU A 275 7.94 -18.20 3.06
CA LEU A 275 7.20 -17.65 1.92
C LEU A 275 8.00 -17.83 0.63
N LEU A 276 9.28 -17.44 0.61
CA LEU A 276 10.18 -17.62 -0.55
C LEU A 276 10.26 -19.09 -1.00
N ASP A 277 10.29 -20.04 -0.06
CA ASP A 277 10.27 -21.47 -0.37
C ASP A 277 8.89 -21.94 -0.84
N GLY A 278 7.85 -21.46 -0.17
CA GLY A 278 6.48 -21.99 -0.22
C GLY A 278 5.62 -21.49 -1.38
N PHE A 279 5.95 -20.38 -2.03
CA PHE A 279 5.18 -19.94 -3.21
C PHE A 279 5.60 -20.73 -4.46
N SER A 280 4.61 -21.11 -5.27
CA SER A 280 4.89 -21.88 -6.47
C SER A 280 5.73 -21.02 -7.42
N ALA A 281 6.75 -21.63 -8.01
CA ALA A 281 7.71 -21.05 -8.93
C ALA A 281 7.13 -20.18 -10.09
N PHE A 282 5.81 -20.20 -10.27
CA PHE A 282 5.10 -19.84 -11.50
C PHE A 282 3.99 -18.80 -11.28
N GLU A 283 3.93 -18.20 -10.10
CA GLU A 283 2.94 -17.18 -9.77
C GLU A 283 3.24 -15.79 -10.35
N GLN A 284 4.28 -15.65 -11.19
CA GLN A 284 4.73 -14.35 -11.73
C GLN A 284 4.90 -13.29 -10.61
N VAL A 285 5.42 -13.73 -9.46
CA VAL A 285 5.79 -12.87 -8.34
C VAL A 285 7.29 -12.98 -8.13
N MET A 286 7.95 -11.83 -8.07
CA MET A 286 9.38 -11.73 -7.88
C MET A 286 9.72 -10.84 -6.69
N VAL A 287 10.69 -11.25 -5.88
CA VAL A 287 11.19 -10.47 -4.75
C VAL A 287 12.49 -9.75 -5.13
N ILE A 288 12.55 -8.44 -4.94
CA ILE A 288 13.79 -7.66 -5.04
C ILE A 288 14.09 -7.12 -3.65
N ALA A 289 15.28 -7.37 -3.12
CA ALA A 289 15.70 -6.84 -1.84
C ALA A 289 16.96 -5.99 -2.00
N THR A 290 17.08 -4.89 -1.25
CA THR A 290 18.31 -4.09 -1.20
C THR A 290 19.03 -4.26 0.12
N THR A 291 20.36 -4.22 0.09
CA THR A 291 21.16 -4.12 1.31
C THR A 291 22.43 -3.30 1.08
N ASN A 292 22.83 -2.56 2.12
CA ASN A 292 24.13 -1.90 2.17
C ASN A 292 25.19 -2.76 2.88
N LEU A 293 24.79 -3.85 3.56
CA LEU A 293 25.63 -4.72 4.37
C LEU A 293 25.44 -6.19 3.94
N PRO A 294 25.84 -6.58 2.71
CA PRO A 294 25.60 -7.93 2.20
C PRO A 294 26.21 -9.05 3.05
N GLU A 295 27.29 -8.76 3.78
CA GLU A 295 27.95 -9.67 4.73
C GLU A 295 27.13 -9.95 6.00
N SER A 296 26.16 -9.08 6.34
CA SER A 296 25.29 -9.24 7.51
C SER A 296 24.07 -10.13 7.25
N LEU A 297 23.78 -10.43 5.98
CA LEU A 297 22.60 -11.21 5.60
C LEU A 297 22.78 -12.69 5.91
N ASP A 298 21.70 -13.34 6.36
CA ASP A 298 21.66 -14.79 6.54
C ASP A 298 21.89 -15.49 5.18
N ASN A 299 22.90 -16.36 5.13
CA ASN A 299 23.19 -17.22 3.99
C ASN A 299 22.00 -18.07 3.54
N ALA A 300 21.03 -18.33 4.42
CA ALA A 300 19.77 -18.96 4.07
C ALA A 300 19.04 -18.20 2.95
N LEU A 301 19.02 -16.86 2.96
CA LEU A 301 18.32 -16.06 1.95
C LEU A 301 18.96 -16.16 0.57
N LEU A 302 20.27 -16.41 0.53
CA LEU A 302 21.07 -16.43 -0.69
C LEU A 302 21.07 -17.78 -1.40
N ARG A 303 20.42 -18.80 -0.82
CA ARG A 303 20.36 -20.15 -1.43
C ARG A 303 19.64 -20.13 -2.78
N PRO A 304 19.97 -21.06 -3.69
CA PRO A 304 19.27 -21.22 -4.96
C PRO A 304 17.75 -21.31 -4.79
N GLY A 305 17.00 -20.57 -5.62
CA GLY A 305 15.54 -20.50 -5.55
C GLY A 305 14.98 -19.47 -4.55
N ARG A 306 15.82 -18.61 -3.96
CA ARG A 306 15.45 -17.50 -3.07
C ARG A 306 16.00 -16.17 -3.62
N LEU A 307 16.82 -15.42 -2.87
CA LEU A 307 17.55 -14.23 -3.33
C LEU A 307 18.89 -14.62 -3.98
N SER A 308 18.82 -15.53 -4.96
CA SER A 308 19.99 -16.21 -5.50
C SER A 308 20.81 -15.35 -6.48
N HIS A 309 20.19 -14.30 -7.03
CA HIS A 309 20.81 -13.43 -8.02
C HIS A 309 21.25 -12.12 -7.39
N LYS A 310 22.56 -11.92 -7.28
CA LYS A 310 23.15 -10.68 -6.77
C LYS A 310 23.41 -9.71 -7.92
N ILE A 311 22.94 -8.47 -7.76
CA ILE A 311 23.24 -7.33 -8.63
C ILE A 311 23.98 -6.31 -7.79
N GLN A 312 25.26 -6.13 -8.09
CA GLN A 312 26.13 -5.22 -7.38
C GLN A 312 26.13 -3.87 -8.08
N PHE A 313 25.76 -2.83 -7.34
CA PHE A 313 25.89 -1.45 -7.76
C PHE A 313 27.22 -0.92 -7.22
N THR A 314 27.98 -0.26 -8.09
CA THR A 314 29.21 0.45 -7.73
C THR A 314 28.98 1.96 -7.86
N LEU A 315 29.95 2.76 -7.43
CA LEU A 315 29.95 4.17 -7.78
C LEU A 315 30.05 4.31 -9.31
N PRO A 316 29.31 5.25 -9.92
CA PRO A 316 29.30 5.43 -11.37
C PRO A 316 30.63 6.01 -11.86
N ASP A 317 31.12 5.47 -12.98
CA ASP A 317 32.26 6.04 -13.69
C ASP A 317 31.89 7.33 -14.45
N ALA A 318 32.84 7.94 -15.17
CA ALA A 318 32.57 9.19 -15.89
C ALA A 318 31.51 9.03 -17.00
N ALA A 319 31.46 7.88 -17.69
CA ALA A 319 30.47 7.64 -18.73
C ALA A 319 29.08 7.43 -18.11
N ASP A 320 29.01 6.68 -17.01
CA ASP A 320 27.80 6.48 -16.23
C ASP A 320 27.26 7.81 -15.68
N ARG A 321 28.12 8.68 -15.12
CA ARG A 321 27.70 10.00 -14.62
C ARG A 321 27.17 10.90 -15.74
N ALA A 322 27.76 10.86 -16.93
CA ALA A 322 27.23 11.61 -18.08
C ALA A 322 25.83 11.11 -18.47
N ALA A 323 25.63 9.79 -18.52
CA ALA A 323 24.33 9.18 -18.82
C ALA A 323 23.28 9.47 -17.72
N ILE A 324 23.68 9.45 -16.44
CA ILE A 324 22.82 9.81 -15.32
C ILE A 324 22.43 11.29 -15.40
N CYS A 325 23.37 12.17 -15.73
CA CYS A 325 23.11 13.59 -15.95
C CYS A 325 22.07 13.81 -17.04
N GLU A 326 22.24 13.17 -18.20
CA GLU A 326 21.28 13.26 -19.31
C GLU A 326 19.90 12.75 -18.92
N ALA A 327 19.82 11.60 -18.24
CA ALA A 327 18.56 11.01 -17.79
C ALA A 327 17.84 11.90 -16.76
N SER A 328 18.57 12.36 -15.72
CA SER A 328 18.01 13.14 -14.62
C SER A 328 17.64 14.58 -15.01
N SER A 329 18.25 15.13 -16.06
CA SER A 329 17.96 16.48 -16.56
C SER A 329 16.90 16.53 -17.66
N ARG A 330 16.40 15.39 -18.12
CA ARG A 330 15.46 15.26 -19.26
C ARG A 330 14.24 16.19 -19.22
N HIS A 331 13.69 16.44 -18.03
CA HIS A 331 12.50 17.26 -17.84
C HIS A 331 12.80 18.70 -17.40
N ILE A 332 14.08 19.06 -17.30
CA ILE A 332 14.53 20.37 -16.87
C ILE A 332 14.64 21.29 -18.08
N LYS A 333 14.19 22.53 -17.91
CA LYS A 333 14.31 23.57 -18.94
C LYS A 333 15.58 24.36 -18.71
N PHE A 334 16.44 24.38 -19.72
CA PHE A 334 17.68 25.15 -19.69
C PHE A 334 17.59 26.34 -20.64
N SER A 335 18.22 27.46 -20.28
CA SER A 335 18.38 28.61 -21.17
C SER A 335 19.42 28.34 -22.26
N GLU A 336 20.38 27.47 -21.96
CA GLU A 336 21.48 27.07 -22.83
C GLU A 336 21.70 25.55 -22.75
N PRO A 337 22.21 24.90 -23.80
CA PRO A 337 22.52 23.46 -23.74
C PRO A 337 23.57 23.16 -22.66
N ILE A 338 23.33 22.12 -21.88
CA ILE A 338 24.32 21.59 -20.94
C ILE A 338 25.05 20.43 -21.60
N ASP A 339 26.37 20.38 -21.42
CA ASP A 339 27.19 19.23 -21.77
C ASP A 339 27.25 18.24 -20.58
N PRO A 340 26.62 17.04 -20.69
CA PRO A 340 26.67 16.03 -19.63
C PRO A 340 28.09 15.53 -19.34
N HIS A 341 28.99 15.58 -20.32
CA HIS A 341 30.38 15.13 -20.14
C HIS A 341 31.16 16.11 -19.26
N ALA A 342 31.02 17.41 -19.51
CA ALA A 342 31.60 18.44 -18.63
C ALA A 342 31.11 18.31 -17.18
N LEU A 343 29.82 17.99 -16.97
CA LEU A 343 29.29 17.76 -15.63
C LEU A 343 29.89 16.49 -14.98
N ALA A 344 30.06 15.42 -15.76
CA ALA A 344 30.64 14.18 -15.28
C ALA A 344 32.12 14.34 -14.85
N GLU A 345 32.88 15.19 -15.55
CA GLU A 345 34.26 15.54 -15.18
C GLU A 345 34.31 16.36 -13.87
N ALA A 346 33.33 17.24 -13.65
CA ALA A 346 33.25 18.07 -12.44
C ALA A 346 32.75 17.33 -11.18
N THR A 347 32.29 16.08 -11.31
CA THR A 347 31.62 15.31 -10.25
C THR A 347 32.26 13.95 -9.95
N PRO A 348 33.60 13.84 -9.78
CA PRO A 348 34.24 12.56 -9.52
C PRO A 348 33.75 11.94 -8.20
N GLY A 349 33.41 10.65 -8.22
CA GLY A 349 32.97 9.90 -7.04
C GLY A 349 31.51 10.12 -6.64
N TRP A 350 30.77 10.97 -7.36
CA TRP A 350 29.37 11.27 -7.03
C TRP A 350 28.43 10.13 -7.38
N THR A 351 27.40 9.95 -6.56
CA THR A 351 26.32 9.00 -6.80
C THR A 351 25.22 9.58 -7.70
N SER A 352 24.28 8.73 -8.13
CA SER A 352 23.11 9.19 -8.90
C SER A 352 22.27 10.21 -8.12
N SER A 353 22.15 10.02 -6.80
CA SER A 353 21.46 10.97 -5.91
C SER A 353 22.18 12.31 -5.82
N ASP A 354 23.51 12.33 -5.77
CA ASP A 354 24.27 13.59 -5.69
C ASP A 354 24.11 14.40 -6.98
N ILE A 355 24.15 13.73 -8.14
CA ILE A 355 23.92 14.37 -9.45
C ILE A 355 22.50 14.94 -9.52
N ALA A 356 21.48 14.19 -9.06
CA ALA A 356 20.12 14.68 -9.02
C ALA A 356 19.94 15.89 -8.07
N ALA A 357 20.75 15.98 -7.01
CA ALA A 357 20.73 17.10 -6.08
C ALA A 357 21.22 18.41 -6.72
N ILE A 358 22.13 18.36 -7.72
CA ILE A 358 22.58 19.53 -8.49
C ILE A 358 21.38 20.28 -9.06
N TRP A 359 20.47 19.54 -9.68
CA TRP A 359 19.27 20.09 -10.32
C TRP A 359 18.33 20.74 -9.34
N THR A 360 18.20 20.17 -8.14
CA THR A 360 17.37 20.74 -7.08
C THR A 360 17.95 22.05 -6.58
N GLU A 361 19.26 22.09 -6.31
CA GLU A 361 19.94 23.31 -5.85
C GLU A 361 19.93 24.41 -6.92
N ALA A 362 20.20 24.05 -8.18
CA ALA A 362 20.14 24.98 -9.31
C ALA A 362 18.71 25.52 -9.52
N ALA A 363 17.68 24.69 -9.37
CA ALA A 363 16.28 25.11 -9.48
C ALA A 363 15.86 26.07 -8.36
N ILE A 364 16.37 25.89 -7.14
CA ILE A 364 16.13 26.82 -6.03
C ILE A 364 16.70 28.21 -6.38
N LEU A 365 17.92 28.27 -6.91
CA LEU A 365 18.56 29.52 -7.35
C LEU A 365 17.73 30.23 -8.43
N ALA A 366 17.38 29.51 -9.50
CA ALA A 366 16.58 30.06 -10.58
C ALA A 366 15.21 30.54 -10.10
N ALA A 367 14.55 29.79 -9.22
CA ALA A 367 13.24 30.15 -8.68
C ALA A 367 13.31 31.40 -7.78
N LEU A 368 14.36 31.56 -6.98
CA LEU A 368 14.57 32.76 -6.15
C LEU A 368 14.75 34.02 -7.00
N ASP A 369 15.35 33.89 -8.18
CA ASP A 369 15.49 34.97 -9.16
C ASP A 369 14.23 35.18 -10.02
N GLY A 370 13.16 34.42 -9.79
CA GLY A 370 11.92 34.48 -10.58
C GLY A 370 12.04 33.92 -12.00
N ARG A 371 13.04 33.08 -12.28
CA ARG A 371 13.27 32.43 -13.58
C ARG A 371 12.59 31.07 -13.65
N VAL A 372 12.26 30.63 -14.86
CA VAL A 372 11.62 29.33 -15.16
C VAL A 372 12.53 28.37 -15.94
N THR A 373 13.79 28.75 -16.11
CA THR A 373 14.84 28.00 -16.81
C THR A 373 16.15 28.12 -16.04
N LEU A 374 16.95 27.06 -16.05
CA LEU A 374 18.29 27.05 -15.46
C LEU A 374 19.32 27.60 -16.45
N CYS A 375 20.26 28.42 -15.98
CA CYS A 375 21.46 28.79 -16.71
C CYS A 375 22.69 28.02 -16.19
N LEU A 376 23.82 28.13 -16.89
CA LEU A 376 25.06 27.45 -16.50
C LEU A 376 25.58 27.90 -15.13
N GLU A 377 25.37 29.16 -14.74
CA GLU A 377 25.75 29.68 -13.42
C GLU A 377 24.99 28.98 -12.29
N ASP A 378 23.68 28.73 -12.46
CA ASP A 378 22.87 28.01 -11.47
C ASP A 378 23.40 26.59 -11.25
N VAL A 379 23.79 25.91 -12.33
CA VAL A 379 24.30 24.54 -12.29
C VAL A 379 25.66 24.52 -11.62
N HIS A 380 26.54 25.46 -11.94
CA HIS A 380 27.83 25.59 -11.30
C HIS A 380 27.71 25.84 -9.79
N GLU A 381 26.85 26.77 -9.38
CA GLU A 381 26.55 27.02 -7.96
C GLU A 381 25.87 25.81 -7.30
N GLY A 382 24.98 25.12 -8.02
CA GLY A 382 24.35 23.89 -7.57
C GLY A 382 25.37 22.79 -7.23
N ILE A 383 26.37 22.59 -8.09
CA ILE A 383 27.48 21.66 -7.81
C ILE A 383 28.21 22.07 -6.52
N GLN A 384 28.56 23.36 -6.38
CA GLN A 384 29.26 23.84 -5.19
C GLN A 384 28.45 23.66 -3.90
N ARG A 385 27.13 23.85 -3.96
CA ARG A 385 26.24 23.64 -2.81
C ARG A 385 26.18 22.18 -2.39
N VAL A 386 26.04 21.27 -3.34
CA VAL A 386 26.04 19.83 -3.04
C VAL A 386 27.39 19.40 -2.45
N GLN A 387 28.52 19.91 -2.95
CA GLN A 387 29.86 19.62 -2.37
C GLN A 387 30.04 20.11 -0.93
N ARG A 388 29.36 21.21 -0.55
CA ARG A 388 29.45 21.78 0.80
C ARG A 388 28.62 21.02 1.84
N VAL A 389 27.66 20.20 1.40
CA VAL A 389 26.99 19.24 2.28
C VAL A 389 27.99 18.12 2.55
N PRO A 390 28.28 17.76 3.82
CA PRO A 390 29.21 16.68 4.09
C PRO A 390 28.72 15.40 3.41
N MET A 391 29.49 14.91 2.43
CA MET A 391 29.23 13.61 1.82
C MET A 391 29.20 12.55 2.91
N ALA A 392 28.30 11.57 2.78
CA ALA A 392 28.24 10.44 3.72
C ALA A 392 29.66 9.86 3.91
N PRO A 393 30.09 9.58 5.14
CA PRO A 393 31.47 9.21 5.40
C PRO A 393 31.83 7.96 4.61
N GLU A 394 32.87 8.08 3.77
CA GLU A 394 33.64 6.92 3.31
C GLU A 394 34.06 6.16 4.58
N LYS A 395 33.63 4.91 4.72
CA LYS A 395 34.30 4.01 5.65
C LYS A 395 35.68 3.77 5.08
N ASP A 396 36.69 4.30 5.75
CA ASP A 396 38.09 3.98 5.47
C ASP A 396 38.26 2.45 5.40
N PRO A 397 38.90 1.90 4.36
CA PRO A 397 39.12 0.47 4.23
C PRO A 397 40.19 -0.09 5.20
N GLU A 398 40.72 0.70 6.14
CA GLU A 398 41.69 0.25 7.14
C GLU A 398 41.43 0.89 8.52
N SER A 399 40.54 0.29 9.32
CA SER A 399 40.59 0.36 10.79
C SER A 399 39.88 -0.82 11.44
#